data_AF-A0A932MCQ8-F1
#
_entry.id   AF-A0A932MCQ8-F1
#
_cell.length_a   1.000
_cell.length_b   1.000
_cell.length_c   1.000
_cell.angle_alpha   90.00
_cell.angle_beta   90.00
_cell.angle_gamma   90.00
#
_symmetry.space_group_name_H-M   'P 1'
#
loop_
_entity.id
_entity.type
_entity.pdbx_description
1 polymer ?
#
loop_
_entity_poly.entity_id
_entity_poly.type
_entity_poly.pdbx_seq_one_letter_code
_entity_poly.pdbx_strand_id
1 'polypeptide(L)' 'LLDAAVAAGELRSSTDTASLARTVEAIVGGSLFAWAFYREGRTTDWVRQDLEAVVQPYLVRAAGRRRTKARAGR' A
#
# COMPACT_ATOMS: atom_id res chain seq x y z
N LEU A 1 -3.77 9.16 -9.35
CA LEU A 1 -3.99 8.68 -7.96
C LEU A 1 -2.73 8.89 -7.10
N LEU A 2 -1.59 8.31 -7.46
CA LEU A 2 -0.34 8.47 -6.67
C LEU A 2 0.23 9.90 -6.71
N ASP A 3 0.18 10.59 -7.85
CA ASP A 3 0.59 12.01 -7.91
C ASP A 3 -0.26 12.91 -7.02
N ALA A 4 -1.56 12.61 -6.92
CA ALA A 4 -2.47 13.32 -6.02
C ALA A 4 -2.11 13.06 -4.54
N ALA A 5 -1.68 11.84 -4.20
CA ALA A 5 -1.20 11.50 -2.86
C ALA A 5 0.13 12.20 -2.53
N VAL A 6 1.01 12.40 -3.51
CA VAL A 6 2.20 13.26 -3.36
C VAL A 6 1.79 14.71 -3.15
N ALA A 7 0.89 15.25 -3.98
CA ALA A 7 0.40 16.62 -3.86
C ALA A 7 -0.33 16.90 -2.52
N ALA A 8 -1.02 15.90 -1.97
CA ALA A 8 -1.67 15.96 -0.67
C ALA A 8 -0.72 15.74 0.52
N GLY A 9 0.56 15.45 0.29
CA GLY A 9 1.55 15.17 1.33
C GLY A 9 1.36 13.83 2.06
N GLU A 10 0.62 12.90 1.46
CA GLU A 10 0.43 11.53 1.97
C GLU A 10 1.65 10.65 1.63
N LEU A 11 2.20 10.85 0.43
CA LEU A 11 3.46 10.27 -0.02
C LEU A 11 4.59 11.29 0.03
N ARG A 12 5.83 10.82 0.16
CA ARG A 12 7.03 11.67 0.08
C ARG A 12 7.06 12.41 -1.26
N SER A 13 7.47 13.67 -1.24
CA SER A 13 7.60 14.51 -2.45
C SER A 13 8.60 13.97 -3.47
N SER A 14 9.58 13.18 -3.04
CA SER A 14 10.57 12.54 -3.90
C SER A 14 10.12 11.19 -4.48
N THR A 15 8.85 10.81 -4.33
CA THR A 15 8.35 9.52 -4.81
C THR A 15 8.25 9.53 -6.33
N ASP A 16 8.94 8.60 -6.99
CA ASP A 16 8.67 8.26 -8.38
C ASP A 16 7.35 7.47 -8.45
N THR A 17 6.29 8.18 -8.81
CA THR A 17 4.92 7.66 -8.83
C THR A 17 4.66 6.68 -9.95
N ALA A 18 5.36 6.81 -11.09
CA ALA A 18 5.24 5.89 -12.21
C ALA A 18 5.85 4.52 -11.87
N SER A 19 7.05 4.53 -11.29
CA SER A 19 7.71 3.31 -10.80
C SER A 19 6.91 2.64 -9.68
N LEU A 20 6.39 3.43 -8.74
CA LEU A 20 5.54 2.91 -7.67
C LEU A 20 4.23 2.30 -8.21
N ALA A 21 3.58 2.92 -9.20
CA ALA A 21 2.38 2.37 -9.84
C ALA A 21 2.63 0.98 -10.42
N ARG A 22 3.71 0.84 -11.20
CA ARG A 22 4.10 -0.45 -11.80
C ARG A 22 4.41 -1.51 -10.74
N THR A 23 5.05 -1.10 -9.65
CA THR A 23 5.33 -2.00 -8.52
C THR A 23 4.05 -2.47 -7.83
N VAL A 24 3.09 -1.55 -7.62
CA VAL A 24 1.78 -1.89 -7.05
C VAL A 24 1.05 -2.90 -7.93
N GLU A 25 1.00 -2.69 -9.25
CA GLU A 25 0.36 -3.63 -10.19
C GLU A 25 0.99 -5.03 -10.11
N ALA A 26 2.32 -5.11 -10.16
CA ALA A 26 3.05 -6.37 -10.09
C ALA A 26 2.78 -7.10 -8.77
N ILE A 27 2.73 -6.38 -7.65
CA ILE A 27 2.50 -6.96 -6.33
C ILE A 27 1.06 -7.42 -6.17
N VAL A 28 0.06 -6.67 -6.64
CA VAL A 28 -1.33 -7.14 -6.61
C VAL A 28 -1.46 -8.46 -7.38
N GLY A 29 -0.90 -8.55 -8.59
CA GLY A 29 -0.87 -9.80 -9.35
C GLY A 29 -0.15 -10.92 -8.58
N GLY A 30 1.05 -10.63 -8.07
CA GLY A 30 1.86 -11.58 -7.29
C GLY A 30 1.15 -12.12 -6.05
N SER A 31 0.48 -11.28 -5.28
CA SER A 31 -0.30 -11.68 -4.09
C SER A 31 -1.47 -12.58 -4.47
N LEU A 32 -2.16 -12.30 -5.58
CA LEU A 32 -3.25 -13.16 -6.07
C LEU A 32 -2.72 -14.53 -6.50
N PHE A 33 -1.60 -14.57 -7.22
CA PHE A 33 -0.95 -15.82 -7.61
C PHE A 33 -0.48 -16.60 -6.38
N ALA A 34 0.23 -15.96 -5.45
CA ALA A 34 0.70 -16.60 -4.22
C ALA A 34 -0.48 -17.17 -3.40
N TRP A 35 -1.55 -16.40 -3.20
CA TRP A 35 -2.75 -16.92 -2.53
C TRP A 35 -3.38 -18.09 -3.28
N ALA A 36 -3.40 -18.08 -4.61
CA ALA A 36 -3.93 -19.20 -5.38
C ALA A 36 -3.13 -20.50 -5.17
N PHE A 37 -1.82 -20.41 -4.92
CA PHE A 37 -0.98 -21.55 -4.56
C PHE A 37 -1.17 -22.00 -3.11
N TYR A 38 -1.05 -21.08 -2.15
CA TYR A 38 -1.04 -21.42 -0.72
C TYR A 38 -2.44 -21.62 -0.13
N ARG A 39 -3.45 -20.90 -0.64
CA ARG A 39 -4.87 -21.02 -0.27
C ARG A 39 -5.17 -20.79 1.21
N GLU A 40 -4.32 -20.06 1.91
CA GLU A 40 -4.47 -19.73 3.32
C GLU A 40 -5.14 -18.36 3.52
N GLY A 41 -6.09 -18.27 4.46
CA GLY A 41 -6.78 -17.01 4.76
C GLY A 41 -7.55 -16.42 3.58
N ARG A 42 -7.96 -15.14 3.69
CA ARG A 42 -8.67 -14.45 2.60
C ARG A 42 -7.68 -13.82 1.64
N THR A 43 -7.97 -13.89 0.35
CA THR A 43 -7.17 -13.24 -0.71
C THR A 43 -6.94 -11.75 -0.45
N THR A 44 -7.93 -11.07 0.12
CA THR A 44 -7.84 -9.65 0.47
C THR A 44 -6.88 -9.35 1.62
N ASP A 45 -6.60 -10.33 2.49
CA ASP A 45 -5.60 -10.20 3.54
C ASP A 45 -4.19 -10.18 2.95
N TRP A 46 -3.91 -11.06 1.96
CA TRP A 46 -2.63 -11.14 1.24
C TRP A 46 -2.33 -9.85 0.48
N VAL A 47 -3.26 -9.43 -0.39
CA VAL A 47 -3.10 -8.20 -1.18
C VAL A 47 -2.85 -6.99 -0.28
N ARG A 48 -3.57 -6.87 0.84
CA ARG A 48 -3.37 -5.76 1.77
C ARG A 48 -2.00 -5.81 2.42
N GLN A 49 -1.57 -6.97 2.92
CA GLN A 49 -0.30 -7.10 3.63
C GLN A 49 0.87 -6.72 2.72
N ASP A 50 0.88 -7.26 1.51
CA ASP A 50 1.96 -7.02 0.55
C ASP A 50 1.94 -5.56 0.05
N LEU A 51 0.75 -5.02 -0.23
CA LEU A 51 0.61 -3.61 -0.61
C LEU A 51 1.06 -2.68 0.52
N GLU A 52 0.72 -2.97 1.78
CA GLU A 52 1.14 -2.17 2.92
C GLU A 52 2.66 -2.20 3.08
N ALA A 53 3.30 -3.36 2.93
CA ALA A 53 4.75 -3.50 2.97
C ALA A 53 5.43 -2.68 1.86
N VAL A 54 4.87 -2.68 0.65
CA VAL A 54 5.41 -1.93 -0.50
C VAL A 54 5.23 -0.42 -0.35
N VAL A 55 4.09 0.04 0.16
CA VAL A 55 3.78 1.48 0.22
C VAL A 55 4.37 2.15 1.46
N GLN A 56 4.57 1.41 2.56
CA GLN A 56 5.06 1.96 3.84
C GLN A 56 6.30 2.86 3.72
N PRO A 57 7.35 2.51 2.93
CA PRO A 57 8.54 3.36 2.80
C PRO A 57 8.27 4.76 2.24
N TYR A 58 7.23 4.88 1.41
CA TYR A 58 6.86 6.10 0.70
C TYR A 58 5.91 7.00 1.51
N LEU A 59 5.33 6.49 2.60
CA LEU A 59 4.41 7.27 3.42
C LEU A 59 5.14 8.37 4.22
N VAL A 60 4.52 9.54 4.30
CA VAL A 60 4.95 10.58 5.23
C VAL A 60 4.48 10.21 6.64
N ARG A 61 5.39 10.24 7.64
CA ARG A 61 5.12 9.80 9.04
C ARG A 61 3.90 10.45 9.71
N ALA A 62 3.43 11.61 9.23
CA ALA A 62 2.21 12.26 9.70
C ALA A 62 0.93 11.58 9.18
N ALA A 63 0.93 11.09 7.93
CA ALA A 63 -0.19 10.36 7.32
C ALA A 63 -0.42 8.99 7.98
N GLY A 64 0.65 8.29 8.36
CA GLY A 64 0.58 7.02 9.10
C GLY A 64 -0.10 7.15 10.46
N ARG A 65 0.14 8.25 11.19
CA ARG A 65 -0.46 8.53 12.51
C ARG A 65 -1.98 8.78 12.44
N ARG A 66 -2.48 9.36 11.34
CA ARG A 66 -3.90 9.66 11.14
C ARG A 66 -4.73 8.40 10.91
N ARG A 67 -4.21 7.40 10.18
CA ARG A 67 -4.85 6.08 10.00
C ARG A 67 -4.96 5.29 11.30
N THR A 68 -3.91 5.27 12.12
CA THR A 68 -3.92 4.55 13.41
C THR A 68 -4.93 5.16 14.38
N LYS A 69 -5.01 6.49 14.45
CA LYS A 69 -6.00 7.19 15.29
C LYS A 69 -7.44 6.94 14.84
N ALA A 70 -7.71 6.87 13.54
CA ALA A 70 -9.05 6.58 13.00
C ALA A 70 -9.53 5.13 13.26
N ARG A 71 -8.61 4.19 13.50
CA ARG A 71 -8.90 2.77 13.74
C ARG A 71 -9.05 2.43 15.23
N ALA A 72 -8.44 3.22 16.13
CA ALA A 72 -8.53 3.05 17.58
C ALA A 72 -9.74 3.79 18.22
N GLY A 73 -10.51 4.53 17.42
CA GLY A 73 -11.70 5.27 17.87
C GLY A 73 -13.04 4.65 17.45
N ARG A 74 -13.07 3.36 17.11
CA ARG A 74 -14.30 2.59 16.83
C ARG A 74 -14.39 1.38 17.74
#